data_AF-A0A1D8GM70-F1
#
_entry.id   AF-A0A1D8GM70-F1
#
_cell.length_a   1.000
_cell.length_b   1.000
_cell.length_c   1.000
_cell.angle_alpha   90.00
_cell.angle_beta   90.00
_cell.angle_gamma   90.00
#
_symmetry.space_group_name_H-M   'P 1'
#
loop_
_entity.id
_entity.type
_entity.pdbx_description
1 polymer ?
#
loop_
_entity_poly.entity_id
_entity_poly.type
_entity_poly.pdbx_seq_one_letter_code
_entity_poly.pdbx_strand_id
1 'polypeptide(L)'
;MNISCDVVSDLIPLVKDGVASEDSAAIVNAHIQNCESCREAFKTFMPIDPIRVKDEKIIFAIKRSILITQLIILMAGAIIGVALSNSMGMFYNFMIMPAIGGVSLFVLKGKWYLAPLVIFMLTYLWQAVEGILSGEFSWIVLYSGLYYSIIYTVLVGIGLVIAMLLRFAFKKEG
;
A
#
# COMPACT_ATOMS: atom_id res chain seq x y z
N MET A 1 -15.92 -31.30 44.31
CA MET A 1 -14.72 -31.07 43.45
C MET A 1 -13.94 -29.94 44.09
N ASN A 2 -12.68 -30.18 44.49
CA ASN A 2 -11.93 -29.30 45.40
C ASN A 2 -11.02 -28.34 44.61
N ILE A 3 -11.63 -27.43 43.82
CA ILE A 3 -10.91 -26.39 43.08
C ILE A 3 -11.18 -25.08 43.82
N SER A 4 -10.13 -24.26 44.02
CA SER A 4 -10.25 -23.01 44.76
C SER A 4 -11.10 -22.00 43.98
N CYS A 5 -11.82 -21.16 44.72
CA CYS A 5 -12.62 -20.07 44.15
C CYS A 5 -11.75 -19.10 43.34
N ASP A 6 -10.47 -18.94 43.68
CA ASP A 6 -9.53 -18.09 42.95
C ASP A 6 -9.32 -18.58 41.51
N VAL A 7 -9.06 -19.88 41.34
CA VAL A 7 -8.90 -20.50 40.02
C VAL A 7 -10.18 -20.37 39.20
N VAL A 8 -11.34 -20.53 39.83
CA VAL A 8 -12.63 -20.36 39.15
C VAL A 8 -12.82 -18.90 38.73
N SER A 9 -12.49 -17.94 39.59
CA SER A 9 -12.58 -16.51 39.31
C SER A 9 -11.71 -16.11 38.10
N ASP A 10 -10.51 -16.68 37.99
CA ASP A 10 -9.62 -16.44 36.86
C ASP A 10 -10.15 -17.02 35.53
N LEU A 11 -10.92 -18.12 35.61
CA LEU A 11 -11.51 -18.79 34.44
C LEU A 11 -12.84 -18.17 33.99
N ILE A 12 -13.56 -17.45 34.85
CA ILE A 12 -14.87 -16.82 34.52
C ILE A 12 -14.78 -15.93 33.27
N PRO A 13 -13.79 -15.02 33.13
CA PRO A 13 -13.63 -14.20 31.93
C PRO A 13 -13.48 -15.05 30.66
N LEU A 14 -12.61 -16.07 30.70
CA LEU A 14 -12.31 -16.93 29.55
C LEU A 14 -13.52 -17.77 29.10
N VAL A 15 -14.33 -18.24 30.05
CA VAL A 15 -15.57 -18.98 29.79
C VAL A 15 -16.64 -18.06 29.21
N LYS A 16 -16.76 -16.82 29.72
CA LYS A 16 -17.71 -15.81 29.21
C LYS A 16 -17.34 -15.29 27.82
N ASP A 17 -16.05 -15.18 27.53
CA ASP A 17 -15.52 -14.76 26.24
C ASP A 17 -15.50 -15.91 25.21
N GLY A 18 -15.87 -17.13 25.61
CA GLY A 18 -15.98 -18.29 24.73
C GLY A 18 -14.64 -18.85 24.23
N VAL A 19 -13.54 -18.52 24.90
CA VAL A 19 -12.17 -18.91 24.51
C VAL A 19 -11.59 -20.04 25.39
N ALA A 20 -12.29 -20.39 26.48
CA ALA A 20 -11.92 -21.53 27.33
C ALA A 20 -12.17 -22.87 26.65
N SER A 21 -11.39 -23.90 27.00
CA SER A 21 -11.66 -25.28 26.58
C SER A 21 -12.96 -25.80 27.20
N GLU A 22 -13.55 -26.83 26.58
CA GLU A 22 -14.78 -27.47 27.09
C GLU A 22 -14.59 -28.00 28.52
N ASP A 23 -13.41 -28.55 28.84
CA ASP A 23 -13.06 -29.03 30.17
C ASP A 23 -13.06 -27.89 31.20
N SER A 24 -12.44 -26.75 30.87
CA SER A 24 -12.43 -25.57 31.74
C SER A 24 -13.82 -24.97 31.95
N ALA A 25 -14.65 -24.96 30.90
CA ALA A 25 -16.03 -24.51 31.00
C ALA A 25 -16.89 -25.44 31.88
N ALA A 26 -16.71 -26.75 31.75
CA ALA A 26 -17.41 -27.74 32.59
C ALA A 26 -17.03 -27.58 34.07
N ILE A 27 -15.75 -27.33 34.37
CA ILE A 27 -15.24 -27.09 35.73
C ILE A 27 -15.91 -25.86 36.36
N VAL A 28 -15.95 -24.73 35.65
CA VAL A 28 -16.57 -23.48 36.14
C VAL A 28 -18.07 -23.69 36.35
N ASN A 29 -18.76 -24.30 35.39
CA ASN A 29 -20.21 -24.57 35.47
C ASN A 29 -20.58 -25.48 36.64
N ALA A 30 -19.77 -26.49 36.94
CA ALA A 30 -19.97 -27.37 38.09
C ALA A 30 -19.72 -26.65 39.43
N HIS A 31 -18.77 -25.72 39.48
CA HIS A 31 -18.43 -24.98 40.71
C HIS A 31 -19.49 -23.93 41.07
N ILE A 32 -19.97 -23.14 40.10
CA ILE A 32 -21.00 -22.10 40.34
C ILE A 32 -22.36 -22.67 40.79
N GLN A 33 -22.62 -23.96 40.56
CA GLN A 33 -23.81 -24.64 41.11
C GLN A 33 -23.74 -24.80 42.63
N ASN A 34 -22.54 -24.89 43.20
CA ASN A 34 -22.32 -25.17 44.62
C ASN A 34 -21.71 -24.00 45.40
N CYS A 35 -21.22 -22.96 44.71
CA CYS A 35 -20.59 -21.79 45.31
C CYS A 35 -21.30 -20.50 44.92
N GLU A 36 -21.83 -19.77 45.91
CA GLU A 36 -22.62 -18.55 45.71
C GLU A 36 -21.76 -17.36 45.24
N SER A 37 -20.56 -17.19 45.80
CA SER A 37 -19.64 -16.11 45.43
C SER A 37 -19.20 -16.19 43.96
N CYS A 38 -18.81 -17.37 43.49
CA CYS A 38 -18.43 -17.57 42.09
C CYS A 38 -19.63 -17.43 41.14
N ARG A 39 -20.85 -17.77 41.60
CA ARG A 39 -22.07 -17.56 40.82
C ARG A 39 -22.39 -16.09 40.62
N GLU A 40 -22.23 -15.27 41.66
CA GLU A 40 -22.40 -13.82 41.55
C GLU A 40 -21.33 -13.18 40.67
N ALA A 41 -20.07 -13.61 40.81
CA ALA A 41 -18.98 -13.17 39.93
C ALA A 41 -19.28 -13.49 38.46
N PHE A 42 -19.78 -14.69 38.17
CA PHE A 42 -20.15 -15.12 36.81
C PHE A 42 -21.35 -14.34 36.24
N LYS A 43 -22.30 -13.92 37.07
CA LYS A 43 -23.44 -13.09 36.63
C LYS A 43 -23.04 -11.64 36.41
N THR A 44 -22.19 -11.10 37.28
CA THR A 44 -21.77 -9.70 37.27
C THR A 44 -20.78 -9.41 36.15
N PHE A 45 -20.04 -10.42 35.71
CA PHE A 45 -19.12 -10.29 34.58
C PHE A 45 -19.90 -10.06 33.28
N MET A 46 -19.84 -8.82 32.79
CA MET A 46 -20.25 -8.48 31.42
C MET A 46 -19.05 -8.74 30.51
N PRO A 47 -19.19 -9.58 29.47
CA PRO A 47 -18.14 -9.74 28.49
C PRO A 47 -17.82 -8.37 27.90
N ILE A 48 -16.53 -8.03 27.86
CA ILE A 48 -16.08 -6.81 27.19
C ILE A 48 -16.36 -7.07 25.72
N ASP A 49 -17.36 -6.38 25.16
CA ASP A 49 -17.64 -6.42 23.74
C ASP A 49 -16.32 -6.08 23.03
N PRO A 50 -15.72 -7.01 22.26
CA PRO A 50 -14.44 -6.75 21.63
C PRO A 50 -14.65 -5.48 20.82
N ILE A 51 -13.91 -4.43 21.14
CA ILE A 51 -13.99 -3.14 20.47
C ILE A 51 -13.78 -3.44 18.99
N ARG A 52 -14.88 -3.56 18.24
CA ARG A 52 -14.87 -3.58 16.77
C ARG A 52 -14.52 -2.17 16.37
N VAL A 53 -13.24 -1.82 16.54
CA VAL A 53 -12.65 -0.65 15.90
C VAL A 53 -13.08 -0.74 14.45
N LYS A 54 -13.58 0.38 13.89
CA LYS A 54 -14.04 0.46 12.50
C LYS A 54 -12.84 0.28 11.56
N ASP A 55 -12.39 -0.96 11.43
CA ASP A 55 -11.23 -1.36 10.63
C ASP A 55 -11.41 -0.93 9.19
N GLU A 56 -12.63 -0.94 8.66
CA GLU A 56 -12.91 -0.47 7.30
C GLU A 56 -12.52 1.00 7.09
N LYS A 57 -12.78 1.88 8.05
CA LYS A 57 -12.44 3.32 7.92
C LYS A 57 -10.94 3.55 8.04
N ILE A 58 -10.28 2.80 8.91
CA ILE A 58 -8.82 2.88 9.11
C ILE A 58 -8.10 2.29 7.90
N ILE A 59 -8.51 1.12 7.42
CA ILE A 59 -7.97 0.48 6.22
C ILE A 59 -8.19 1.36 4.98
N PHE A 60 -9.35 2.00 4.85
CA PHE A 60 -9.60 2.94 3.76
C PHE A 60 -8.69 4.18 3.86
N ALA A 61 -8.52 4.75 5.05
CA ALA A 61 -7.62 5.89 5.27
C ALA A 61 -6.16 5.53 4.94
N ILE A 62 -5.69 4.33 5.32
CA ILE A 62 -4.35 3.81 5.03
C ILE A 62 -4.17 3.54 3.54
N LYS A 63 -5.13 2.86 2.89
CA LYS A 63 -5.09 2.61 1.44
C LYS A 63 -5.06 3.93 0.66
N ARG A 64 -5.82 4.94 1.12
CA ARG A 64 -5.85 6.27 0.53
C ARG A 64 -4.53 7.01 0.71
N SER A 65 -3.94 6.99 1.90
CA SER A 65 -2.66 7.67 2.14
C SER A 65 -1.52 7.04 1.33
N ILE A 66 -1.45 5.71 1.24
CA ILE A 66 -0.46 5.01 0.40
C ILE A 66 -0.63 5.39 -1.07
N LEU A 67 -1.85 5.39 -1.60
CA LEU A 67 -2.11 5.76 -2.99
C LEU A 67 -1.74 7.22 -3.28
N ILE A 68 -2.03 8.15 -2.37
CA ILE A 68 -1.63 9.55 -2.50
C ILE A 68 -0.11 9.69 -2.50
N THR A 69 0.59 9.03 -1.57
CA THR A 69 2.06 9.06 -1.52
C THR A 69 2.68 8.51 -2.80
N GLN A 70 2.15 7.40 -3.34
CA GLN A 70 2.65 6.83 -4.59
C GLN A 70 2.37 7.74 -5.81
N LEU A 71 1.23 8.43 -5.85
CA LEU A 71 0.94 9.44 -6.88
C LEU A 71 1.90 10.62 -6.81
N ILE A 72 2.20 11.10 -5.60
CA ILE A 72 3.19 12.17 -5.40
C ILE A 72 4.56 11.74 -5.91
N ILE A 73 5.01 10.52 -5.58
CA ILE A 73 6.30 9.98 -6.07
C ILE A 73 6.31 9.90 -7.59
N LEU A 74 5.23 9.41 -8.20
CA LEU A 74 5.12 9.28 -9.66
C LEU A 74 5.16 10.66 -10.35
N MET A 75 4.41 11.64 -9.83
CA MET A 75 4.38 12.99 -10.36
C MET A 75 5.73 13.69 -10.18
N ALA A 76 6.30 13.65 -8.98
CA ALA A 76 7.59 14.27 -8.68
C ALA A 76 8.71 13.65 -9.53
N GLY A 77 8.75 12.32 -9.62
CA GLY A 77 9.71 11.61 -10.46
C GLY A 77 9.59 11.98 -11.93
N ALA A 78 8.35 12.05 -12.46
CA ALA A 78 8.12 12.43 -13.85
C ALA A 78 8.59 13.86 -14.15
N ILE A 79 8.24 14.81 -13.27
CA ILE A 79 8.63 16.22 -13.41
C ILE A 79 10.16 16.36 -13.31
N ILE A 80 10.78 15.78 -12.28
CA ILE A 80 12.23 15.83 -12.07
C ILE A 80 12.95 15.19 -13.25
N GLY A 81 12.51 14.00 -13.67
CA GLY A 81 13.16 13.29 -14.75
C GLY A 81 13.13 14.07 -16.06
N VAL A 82 11.98 14.67 -16.38
CA VAL A 82 11.87 15.50 -17.59
C VAL A 82 12.65 16.80 -17.47
N ALA A 83 12.63 17.48 -16.32
CA ALA A 83 13.38 18.72 -16.11
C ALA A 83 14.90 18.54 -16.22
N LEU A 84 15.43 17.36 -15.90
CA LEU A 84 16.86 17.07 -16.02
C LEU A 84 17.34 16.82 -17.46
N SER A 85 16.43 16.77 -18.45
CA SER A 85 16.73 16.34 -19.81
C SER A 85 17.78 17.18 -20.54
N ASN A 86 17.87 18.49 -20.29
CA ASN A 86 18.85 19.36 -20.95
C ASN A 86 20.09 19.63 -20.08
N SER A 87 20.33 18.80 -19.06
CA SER A 87 21.41 18.98 -18.08
C SER A 87 22.33 17.75 -18.01
N MET A 88 23.47 17.90 -17.33
CA MET A 88 24.32 16.75 -16.94
C MET A 88 23.56 15.70 -16.12
N GLY A 89 22.46 16.09 -15.45
CA GLY A 89 21.61 15.19 -14.68
C GLY A 89 20.75 14.23 -15.51
N MET A 90 20.77 14.31 -16.84
CA MET A 90 20.03 13.40 -17.73
C MET A 90 20.36 11.92 -17.44
N PHE A 91 21.58 11.59 -17.04
CA PHE A 91 21.96 10.21 -16.72
C PHE A 91 21.16 9.61 -15.54
N TYR A 92 20.64 10.43 -14.62
CA TYR A 92 19.78 9.94 -13.56
C TYR A 92 18.45 9.37 -14.10
N ASN A 93 18.04 9.72 -15.33
CA ASN A 93 16.85 9.16 -15.96
C ASN A 93 16.96 7.66 -16.26
N PHE A 94 18.18 7.10 -16.33
CA PHE A 94 18.36 5.65 -16.40
C PHE A 94 17.89 4.92 -15.14
N MET A 95 17.81 5.60 -13.99
CA MET A 95 17.24 5.05 -12.76
C MET A 95 15.81 5.52 -12.53
N ILE A 96 15.55 6.82 -12.76
CA ILE A 96 14.25 7.44 -12.46
C ILE A 96 13.15 6.88 -13.37
N MET A 97 13.37 6.79 -14.69
CA MET A 97 12.32 6.38 -15.64
C MET A 97 11.89 4.92 -15.46
N PRO A 98 12.81 3.94 -15.28
CA PRO A 98 12.40 2.58 -14.93
C PRO A 98 11.70 2.50 -13.56
N ALA A 99 12.14 3.28 -12.57
CA ALA A 99 11.47 3.32 -11.27
C ALA A 99 10.02 3.84 -11.38
N ILE A 100 9.79 4.91 -12.16
CA ILE A 100 8.45 5.42 -12.47
C ILE A 100 7.61 4.34 -13.17
N GLY A 101 8.18 3.67 -14.16
CA GLY A 101 7.55 2.53 -14.82
C GLY A 101 7.08 1.47 -13.81
N GLY A 102 7.98 1.04 -12.92
CA GLY A 102 7.65 0.05 -11.90
C GLY A 102 6.56 0.52 -10.93
N VAL A 103 6.67 1.74 -10.39
CA VAL A 103 5.68 2.32 -9.47
C VAL A 103 4.31 2.44 -10.13
N SER A 104 4.26 2.81 -11.41
CA SER A 104 3.01 3.04 -12.14
C SER A 104 2.12 1.80 -12.25
N LEU A 105 2.70 0.58 -12.23
CA LEU A 105 1.93 -0.67 -12.21
C LEU A 105 1.09 -0.84 -10.94
N PHE A 106 1.64 -0.42 -9.80
CA PHE A 106 0.95 -0.51 -8.52
C PHE A 106 -0.10 0.58 -8.37
N VAL A 107 0.20 1.78 -8.88
CA VAL A 107 -0.67 2.96 -8.77
C VAL A 107 -1.87 2.90 -9.71
N LEU A 108 -1.64 2.57 -10.99
CA LEU A 108 -2.66 2.73 -12.03
C LEU A 108 -3.62 1.55 -12.17
N LYS A 109 -3.51 0.50 -11.34
CA LYS A 109 -4.47 -0.61 -11.14
C LYS A 109 -5.23 -1.09 -12.40
N GLY A 110 -4.53 -1.21 -13.54
CA GLY A 110 -5.12 -1.64 -14.83
C GLY A 110 -4.89 -0.67 -15.98
N LYS A 111 -4.59 0.61 -15.69
CA LYS A 111 -4.24 1.63 -16.68
C LYS A 111 -2.72 1.86 -16.77
N TRP A 112 -1.92 0.83 -16.52
CA TRP A 112 -0.45 0.92 -16.49
C TRP A 112 0.14 1.35 -17.85
N TYR A 113 -0.55 1.03 -18.95
CA TYR A 113 -0.20 1.47 -20.30
C TYR A 113 -0.31 2.98 -20.51
N LEU A 114 -0.97 3.72 -19.60
CA LEU A 114 -0.98 5.18 -19.64
C LEU A 114 0.36 5.78 -19.24
N ALA A 115 1.17 5.12 -18.40
CA ALA A 115 2.41 5.72 -17.90
C ALA A 115 3.43 6.04 -19.02
N PRO A 116 3.73 5.11 -19.96
CA PRO A 116 4.60 5.43 -21.10
C PRO A 116 4.03 6.53 -21.99
N LEU A 117 2.71 6.51 -22.23
CA LEU A 117 2.02 7.51 -23.05
C LEU A 117 2.08 8.91 -22.42
N VAL A 118 1.82 9.01 -21.11
CA VAL A 118 1.89 10.26 -20.36
C VAL A 118 3.32 10.79 -20.35
N ILE A 119 4.33 9.93 -20.11
CA ILE A 119 5.74 10.34 -20.11
C ILE A 119 6.18 10.82 -21.50
N PHE A 120 5.77 10.12 -22.57
CA PHE A 120 6.02 10.57 -23.95
C PHE A 120 5.48 11.97 -24.17
N MET A 121 4.20 12.19 -23.90
CA MET A 121 3.54 13.48 -24.11
C MET A 121 4.16 14.57 -23.25
N LEU A 122 4.42 14.28 -21.97
CA LEU A 122 4.95 15.25 -21.03
C LEU A 122 6.38 15.65 -21.40
N THR A 123 7.22 14.70 -21.82
CA THR A 123 8.59 14.97 -22.27
C THR A 123 8.59 15.78 -23.56
N TYR A 124 7.76 15.40 -24.53
CA TYR A 124 7.69 16.09 -25.81
C TYR A 124 7.20 17.54 -25.65
N LEU A 125 6.13 17.72 -24.88
CA LEU A 125 5.58 19.05 -24.58
C LEU A 125 6.57 19.90 -23.80
N TRP A 126 7.27 19.31 -22.81
CA TRP A 126 8.28 20.04 -22.05
C TRP A 126 9.38 20.59 -22.96
N GLN A 127 9.95 19.75 -23.84
CA GLN A 127 11.01 20.17 -24.75
C GLN A 127 10.51 21.24 -25.74
N ALA A 128 9.28 21.12 -26.24
CA ALA A 128 8.68 22.13 -27.10
C ALA A 128 8.48 23.47 -26.36
N VAL A 129 7.96 23.43 -25.13
CA VAL A 129 7.72 24.63 -24.30
C VAL A 129 9.04 25.29 -23.92
N GLU A 130 10.04 24.53 -23.50
CA GLU A 130 11.36 25.05 -23.15
C GLU A 130 12.01 25.77 -24.35
N GLY A 131 11.94 25.17 -25.55
CA GLY A 131 12.41 25.81 -26.77
C GLY A 131 11.66 27.10 -27.16
N ILE A 132 10.35 27.17 -26.89
CA ILE A 132 9.58 28.41 -27.10
C ILE A 132 9.99 29.48 -26.09
N LEU A 133 10.15 29.11 -24.82
CA LEU A 133 10.49 30.04 -23.74
C LEU A 133 11.92 30.57 -23.85
N SER A 134 12.87 29.76 -24.32
CA SER A 134 14.25 30.19 -24.57
C SER A 134 14.41 31.01 -25.86
N GLY A 135 13.38 31.08 -26.70
CA GLY A 135 13.44 31.73 -28.01
C GLY A 135 14.20 30.93 -29.08
N GLU A 136 14.58 29.68 -28.79
CA GLU A 136 15.34 28.79 -29.67
C GLU A 136 14.45 27.79 -30.43
N PHE A 137 13.16 28.10 -30.60
CA PHE A 137 12.22 27.19 -31.24
C PHE A 137 12.61 26.91 -32.70
N SER A 138 12.97 25.65 -32.96
CA SER A 138 13.42 25.19 -34.27
C SER A 138 13.07 23.72 -34.49
N TRP A 139 13.14 23.27 -35.75
CA TRP A 139 12.95 21.85 -36.09
C TRP A 139 13.90 20.92 -35.34
N ILE A 140 15.09 21.41 -34.98
CA ILE A 140 16.09 20.67 -34.20
C ILE A 140 15.57 20.38 -32.78
N VAL A 141 14.92 21.36 -32.13
CA VAL A 141 14.33 21.17 -30.79
C VAL A 141 13.17 20.17 -30.83
N LEU A 142 12.35 20.20 -31.88
CA LEU A 142 11.28 19.22 -32.05
C LEU A 142 11.83 17.81 -32.29
N TYR A 143 12.90 17.68 -33.07
CA TYR A 143 13.55 16.40 -33.35
C TYR A 143 14.25 15.83 -32.11
N SER A 144 14.98 16.65 -31.36
CA SER A 144 15.59 16.26 -30.09
C SER A 144 14.53 15.90 -29.04
N GLY A 145 13.43 16.65 -29.01
CA GLY A 145 12.26 16.35 -28.17
C GLY A 145 11.66 14.98 -28.46
N LEU A 146 11.52 14.61 -29.75
CA LEU A 146 11.08 13.26 -30.13
C LEU A 146 12.05 12.19 -29.63
N TYR A 147 13.36 12.39 -29.78
CA TYR A 147 14.35 11.43 -29.29
C TYR A 147 14.26 11.20 -27.79
N TYR A 148 14.22 12.26 -26.98
CA TYR A 148 14.08 12.12 -25.53
C TYR A 148 12.79 11.41 -25.15
N SER A 149 11.68 11.77 -25.82
CA SER A 149 10.38 11.15 -25.56
C SER A 149 10.38 9.66 -25.86
N ILE A 150 10.99 9.23 -26.96
CA ILE A 150 11.13 7.81 -27.30
C ILE A 150 12.00 7.10 -26.27
N ILE A 151 13.18 7.64 -25.95
CA ILE A 151 14.12 7.03 -24.99
C ILE A 151 13.46 6.83 -23.63
N TYR A 152 12.83 7.86 -23.08
CA TYR A 152 12.20 7.78 -21.76
C TYR A 152 10.99 6.85 -21.76
N THR A 153 10.22 6.83 -22.84
CA THR A 153 9.11 5.86 -23.01
C THR A 153 9.61 4.42 -22.97
N VAL A 154 10.74 4.14 -23.64
CA VAL A 154 11.38 2.82 -23.60
C VAL A 154 11.86 2.49 -22.18
N LEU A 155 12.52 3.42 -21.49
CA LEU A 155 12.98 3.20 -20.11
C LEU A 155 11.83 2.94 -19.13
N VAL A 156 10.74 3.69 -19.23
CA VAL A 156 9.50 3.43 -18.47
C VAL A 156 8.94 2.05 -18.82
N GLY A 157 8.93 1.69 -20.10
CA GLY A 157 8.53 0.37 -20.59
C GLY A 157 9.37 -0.78 -19.98
N ILE A 158 10.68 -0.61 -19.90
CA ILE A 158 11.58 -1.56 -19.25
C ILE A 158 11.22 -1.69 -17.77
N GLY A 159 11.02 -0.56 -17.07
CA GLY A 159 10.58 -0.54 -15.68
C GLY A 159 9.26 -1.28 -15.44
N LEU A 160 8.30 -1.08 -16.35
CA LEU A 160 7.03 -1.82 -16.35
C LEU A 160 7.26 -3.32 -16.48
N VAL A 161 8.04 -3.76 -17.47
CA VAL A 161 8.32 -5.18 -17.69
C VAL A 161 9.00 -5.80 -16.47
N ILE A 162 10.01 -5.12 -15.90
CA ILE A 162 10.70 -5.58 -14.68
C ILE A 162 9.69 -5.77 -13.53
N ALA A 163 8.85 -4.77 -13.26
CA ALA A 163 7.87 -4.86 -12.17
C ALA A 163 6.77 -5.90 -12.44
N MET A 164 6.37 -6.13 -13.70
CA MET A 164 5.47 -7.23 -14.06
C MET A 164 6.10 -8.60 -13.75
N LEU A 165 7.37 -8.79 -14.14
CA LEU A 165 8.10 -10.03 -13.88
C LEU A 165 8.29 -10.27 -12.38
N LEU A 166 8.65 -9.24 -11.61
CA LEU A 166 8.75 -9.33 -10.16
C LEU A 166 7.40 -9.68 -9.52
N ARG A 167 6.32 -9.02 -9.95
CA ARG A 167 4.98 -9.32 -9.46
C ARG A 167 4.57 -10.77 -9.78
N PHE A 168 4.94 -11.28 -10.96
CA PHE A 168 4.68 -12.66 -11.33
C PHE A 168 5.48 -13.65 -10.46
N ALA A 169 6.77 -13.38 -10.22
CA ALA A 169 7.64 -14.20 -9.39
C ALA A 169 7.11 -14.31 -7.95
N PHE A 170 6.84 -13.17 -7.29
CA PHE A 170 6.38 -13.17 -5.89
C PHE A 170 4.93 -13.62 -5.71
N LYS A 171 4.07 -13.54 -6.74
CA LYS A 171 2.70 -14.06 -6.66
C LYS A 171 2.64 -15.59 -6.60
N LYS A 172 3.71 -16.29 -7.02
CA LYS A 172 3.75 -17.75 -7.01
C LYS A 172 4.14 -18.33 -5.64
N GLU A 173 4.58 -17.49 -4.70
CA GLU A 173 5.13 -17.90 -3.39
C GLU A 173 4.15 -17.69 -2.22
N GLY A 174 2.91 -17.22 -2.45
CA GLY A 174 1.88 -17.02 -1.42
C GLY A 174 0.52 -17.54 -1.85
#